data_AF-K2D710-F1
#
_entry.id   AF-K2D710-F1
#
_cell.length_a   1.000
_cell.length_b   1.000
_cell.length_c   1.000
_cell.angle_alpha   90.00
_cell.angle_beta   90.00
_cell.angle_gamma   90.00
#
_symmetry.space_group_name_H-M   'P 1'
#
loop_
_entity.id
_entity.type
_entity.pdbx_description
1 polymer ?
#
loop_
_entity_poly.entity_id
_entity_poly.type
_entity_poly.pdbx_seq_one_letter_code
_entity_poly.pdbx_strand_id
1 'polypeptide(L)'
;MPEKFEGEEKPRNFSEEEVRRAQDLIRKVREIVGWDLGAFCSTSEEVEMVHKAKDAIKNVEDLFHVPKTKFWATFPGKNMDESMRQTDEYNKKTLPSEAIVLSPIDLAKLGANLDAIDEVVGWDIGASDETEITMLREARESLEALKKIL
;
A
#
# COMPACT_ATOMS: atom_id res chain seq x y z
N MET A 1 -8.71 -5.57 -45.58
CA MET A 1 -9.29 -6.02 -44.29
C MET A 1 -8.41 -5.45 -43.19
N PRO A 2 -8.88 -4.53 -42.34
CA PRO A 2 -8.08 -4.04 -41.24
C PRO A 2 -8.57 -4.68 -39.94
N GLU A 3 -7.94 -5.76 -39.50
CA GLU A 3 -8.15 -6.29 -38.15
C GLU A 3 -6.83 -6.80 -37.59
N LYS A 4 -6.13 -5.93 -36.88
CA LYS A 4 -5.20 -6.29 -35.82
C LYS A 4 -5.29 -5.21 -34.74
N PHE A 5 -6.27 -5.36 -33.86
CA PHE A 5 -6.23 -4.77 -32.52
C PHE A 5 -5.14 -5.52 -31.75
N GLU A 6 -3.87 -5.17 -31.97
CA GLU A 6 -2.75 -5.65 -31.16
C GLU A 6 -2.64 -4.74 -29.94
N GLY A 7 -3.19 -5.23 -28.83
CA GLY A 7 -3.12 -4.55 -27.54
C GLY A 7 -3.92 -5.25 -26.44
N GLU A 8 -4.08 -6.56 -26.49
CA GLU A 8 -4.48 -7.29 -25.28
C GLU A 8 -3.29 -7.25 -24.33
N GLU A 9 -3.31 -6.28 -23.41
CA GLU A 9 -2.50 -6.30 -22.20
C GLU A 9 -2.61 -7.71 -21.62
N LYS A 10 -1.47 -8.39 -21.43
CA LYS A 10 -1.48 -9.77 -20.96
C LYS A 10 -1.70 -9.80 -19.45
N PRO A 11 -2.43 -10.79 -18.92
CA PRO A 11 -2.53 -10.97 -17.48
C PRO A 11 -1.13 -11.13 -16.88
N ARG A 12 -0.93 -10.55 -15.70
CA ARG A 12 0.35 -10.60 -15.00
C ARG A 12 0.28 -11.63 -13.89
N ASN A 13 1.25 -12.54 -13.89
CA ASN A 13 1.43 -13.51 -12.82
C ASN A 13 2.42 -12.94 -11.81
N PHE A 14 2.01 -12.87 -10.55
CA PHE A 14 2.86 -12.54 -9.41
C PHE A 14 3.25 -13.84 -8.72
N SER A 15 4.55 -14.06 -8.55
CA SER A 15 5.08 -15.14 -7.74
C SER A 15 4.72 -14.94 -6.26
N GLU A 16 4.78 -16.01 -5.46
CA GLU A 16 4.55 -15.96 -4.02
C GLU A 16 5.46 -14.94 -3.31
N GLU A 17 6.71 -14.84 -3.75
CA GLU A 17 7.69 -13.87 -3.22
C GLU A 17 7.32 -12.42 -3.57
N GLU A 18 6.84 -12.16 -4.79
CA GLU A 18 6.36 -10.85 -5.21
C GLU A 18 5.08 -10.45 -4.44
N VAL A 19 4.15 -11.39 -4.25
CA VAL A 19 2.92 -11.16 -3.47
C VAL A 19 3.28 -10.86 -2.03
N ARG A 20 4.18 -11.63 -1.40
CA ARG A 20 4.64 -11.36 -0.03
C ARG A 20 5.29 -9.98 0.09
N ARG A 21 6.15 -9.63 -0.87
CA ARG A 21 6.80 -8.33 -0.90
C ARG A 21 5.78 -7.19 -1.07
N ALA A 22 4.81 -7.36 -1.97
CA ALA A 22 3.74 -6.38 -2.18
C ALA A 22 2.90 -6.22 -0.91
N GLN A 23 2.50 -7.31 -0.25
CA GLN A 23 1.76 -7.28 1.01
C GLN A 23 2.51 -6.48 2.10
N ASP A 24 3.82 -6.69 2.26
CA ASP A 24 4.62 -5.93 3.23
C ASP A 24 4.71 -4.43 2.88
N LEU A 25 4.84 -4.08 1.60
CA LEU A 25 4.87 -2.69 1.14
C LEU A 25 3.51 -2.00 1.34
N ILE A 26 2.41 -2.68 1.00
CA ILE A 26 1.04 -2.15 1.18
C ILE A 26 0.76 -1.91 2.66
N ARG A 27 1.19 -2.82 3.54
CA ARG A 27 1.05 -2.65 5.00
C ARG A 27 1.72 -1.37 5.50
N LYS A 28 2.90 -1.02 4.99
CA LYS A 28 3.61 0.23 5.35
C LYS A 28 2.86 1.48 4.90
N VAL A 29 2.40 1.47 3.64
CA VAL A 29 1.67 2.59 3.05
C VAL A 29 0.33 2.82 3.76
N ARG A 30 -0.37 1.74 4.12
CA ARG A 30 -1.62 1.79 4.88
C ARG A 30 -1.49 2.48 6.22
N GLU A 31 -0.37 2.34 6.92
CA GLU A 31 -0.23 3.01 8.22
C GLU A 31 -0.31 4.53 8.08
N ILE A 32 0.31 5.11 7.05
CA ILE A 32 0.22 6.56 6.79
C ILE A 32 -1.17 6.96 6.33
N VAL A 33 -1.77 6.25 5.37
CA VAL A 33 -3.13 6.55 4.89
C VAL A 33 -4.18 6.38 6.01
N GLY A 34 -3.89 5.51 6.98
CA GLY A 34 -4.69 5.25 8.17
C GLY A 34 -4.51 6.28 9.29
N TRP A 35 -3.55 7.20 9.19
CA TRP A 35 -3.48 8.34 10.10
C TRP A 35 -4.72 9.22 9.97
N ASP A 36 -4.99 10.03 10.99
CA ASP A 36 -6.04 11.02 10.93
C ASP A 36 -5.63 12.22 10.06
N LEU A 37 -5.37 11.95 8.78
CA LEU A 37 -5.01 12.95 7.78
C LEU A 37 -6.14 13.99 7.58
N GLY A 38 -7.37 13.64 7.97
CA GLY A 38 -8.50 14.56 7.99
C GLY A 38 -8.29 15.76 8.91
N ALA A 39 -7.52 15.60 9.98
CA ALA A 39 -7.18 16.69 10.89
C ALA A 39 -6.30 17.79 10.25
N PHE A 40 -5.61 17.47 9.15
CA PHE A 40 -4.76 18.40 8.40
C PHE A 40 -5.47 19.01 7.18
N CYS A 41 -6.66 18.52 6.83
CA CYS A 41 -7.43 19.03 5.71
C CYS A 41 -8.06 20.38 6.06
N SER A 42 -7.80 21.39 5.24
CA SER A 42 -8.37 22.74 5.33
C SER A 42 -9.48 22.97 4.30
N THR A 43 -9.58 22.11 3.29
CA THR A 43 -10.52 22.20 2.18
C THR A 43 -11.29 20.90 1.94
N SER A 44 -12.44 20.99 1.27
CA SER A 44 -13.23 19.82 0.87
C SER A 44 -12.50 18.94 -0.15
N GLU A 45 -11.64 19.54 -0.98
CA GLU A 45 -10.83 18.82 -1.98
C GLU A 45 -9.77 17.93 -1.30
N GLU A 46 -9.11 18.42 -0.26
CA GLU A 46 -8.16 17.62 0.54
C GLU A 46 -8.85 16.46 1.26
N VAL A 47 -10.06 16.70 1.82
CA VAL A 47 -10.85 15.63 2.44
C VAL A 47 -11.22 14.55 1.41
N GLU A 48 -11.63 14.96 0.21
CA GLU A 48 -11.97 14.03 -0.87
C GLU A 48 -10.75 13.22 -1.31
N MET A 49 -9.58 13.84 -1.42
CA MET A 49 -8.31 13.18 -1.73
C MET A 49 -7.96 12.12 -0.67
N VAL A 50 -8.07 12.45 0.62
CA VAL A 50 -7.83 11.49 1.72
C VAL A 50 -8.82 10.33 1.67
N HIS A 51 -10.09 10.58 1.38
CA HIS A 51 -11.08 9.50 1.22
C HIS A 51 -10.76 8.60 0.02
N LYS A 52 -10.39 9.19 -1.13
CA LYS A 52 -9.95 8.43 -2.31
C LYS A 52 -8.76 7.54 -2.01
N ALA A 53 -7.74 8.04 -1.30
CA ALA A 53 -6.59 7.24 -0.90
C ALA A 53 -6.95 6.10 0.06
N LYS A 54 -7.89 6.33 0.99
CA LYS A 54 -8.40 5.30 1.92
C LYS A 54 -9.18 4.19 1.20
N ASP A 55 -9.99 4.55 0.21
CA ASP A 55 -10.69 3.57 -0.62
C ASP A 55 -9.71 2.83 -1.54
N ALA A 56 -8.75 3.56 -2.12
CA ALA A 56 -7.71 3.00 -2.97
C ALA A 56 -6.84 1.99 -2.23
N ILE A 57 -6.35 2.31 -1.02
CA ILE A 57 -5.52 1.36 -0.26
C ILE A 57 -6.31 0.10 0.08
N LYS A 58 -7.60 0.23 0.42
CA LYS A 58 -8.46 -0.92 0.69
C LYS A 58 -8.64 -1.82 -0.55
N ASN A 59 -8.84 -1.23 -1.73
CA ASN A 59 -8.93 -1.99 -2.97
C ASN A 59 -7.61 -2.73 -3.27
N VAL A 60 -6.46 -2.10 -3.00
CA VAL A 60 -5.15 -2.74 -3.15
C VAL A 60 -4.95 -3.86 -2.12
N GLU A 61 -5.41 -3.67 -0.88
CA GLU A 61 -5.39 -4.71 0.14
C GLU A 61 -6.22 -5.93 -0.25
N ASP A 62 -7.41 -5.71 -0.80
CA ASP A 62 -8.30 -6.78 -1.25
C ASP A 62 -7.68 -7.55 -2.43
N LEU A 63 -7.00 -6.86 -3.36
CA LEU A 63 -6.32 -7.49 -4.50
C LEU A 63 -5.16 -8.41 -4.09
N PHE A 64 -4.39 -8.01 -3.08
CA PHE A 64 -3.22 -8.76 -2.60
C PHE A 64 -3.51 -9.62 -1.37
N HIS A 65 -4.77 -9.70 -0.93
CA HIS A 65 -5.19 -10.38 0.31
C HIS A 65 -4.34 -9.95 1.52
N VAL A 66 -4.08 -8.65 1.64
CA VAL A 66 -3.21 -8.10 2.66
C VAL A 66 -3.83 -8.33 4.03
N PRO A 67 -3.07 -8.83 5.01
CA PRO A 67 -3.60 -9.02 6.36
C PRO A 67 -3.95 -7.68 7.02
N LYS A 68 -5.07 -7.69 7.75
CA LYS A 68 -5.52 -6.55 8.57
C LYS A 68 -4.62 -6.25 9.77
N THR A 69 -3.57 -7.04 9.96
CA THR A 69 -2.61 -6.87 11.06
C THR A 69 -1.83 -5.60 10.83
N LYS A 70 -2.02 -4.64 11.73
CA LYS A 70 -1.38 -3.34 11.64
C LYS A 70 0.15 -3.47 11.67
N PHE A 71 0.85 -2.60 10.95
CA PHE A 71 2.30 -2.58 10.81
C PHE A 71 2.91 -1.53 11.75
N TRP A 72 2.85 -1.78 13.05
CA TRP A 72 3.50 -0.92 14.06
C TRP A 72 4.91 -1.43 14.41
N ALA A 73 5.39 -2.41 13.64
CA ALA A 73 6.41 -3.38 14.06
C ALA A 73 7.80 -3.17 13.43
N THR A 74 8.08 -2.08 12.71
CA THR A 74 9.46 -1.86 12.21
C THR A 74 9.98 -0.44 12.33
N PHE A 75 9.29 0.45 13.05
CA PHE A 75 9.85 1.77 13.32
C PHE A 75 10.97 1.64 14.37
N PRO A 76 12.22 1.99 14.02
CA PRO A 76 13.31 2.00 14.99
C PRO A 76 12.95 2.95 16.13
N GLY A 77 12.98 2.48 17.37
CA GLY A 77 12.80 3.33 18.56
C GLY A 77 11.49 3.13 19.35
N LYS A 78 10.52 2.35 18.86
CA LYS A 78 9.43 1.86 19.73
C LYS A 78 9.74 0.45 20.20
N ASN A 79 9.88 0.27 21.53
CA ASN A 79 9.96 -1.07 22.12
C ASN A 79 8.69 -1.84 21.73
N MET A 80 8.84 -2.81 20.84
CA MET A 80 7.75 -3.67 20.46
C MET A 80 7.47 -4.62 21.61
N ASP A 81 6.22 -4.68 22.06
CA ASP A 81 5.80 -5.73 22.98
C ASP A 81 6.06 -7.10 22.32
N GLU A 82 6.69 -8.03 23.05
CA GLU A 82 7.07 -9.36 22.57
C GLU A 82 5.89 -10.10 21.93
N SER A 83 4.67 -9.90 22.46
CA SER A 83 3.44 -10.48 21.93
C SER A 83 3.09 -9.99 20.52
N MET A 84 3.42 -8.73 20.22
CA MET A 84 3.17 -8.11 18.91
C MET A 84 4.22 -8.54 17.89
N ARG A 85 5.48 -8.71 18.32
CA ARG A 85 6.55 -9.25 17.46
C ARG A 85 6.26 -10.69 17.04
N GLN A 86 5.81 -11.51 17.98
CA GLN A 86 5.39 -12.88 17.71
C GLN A 86 4.17 -12.91 16.78
N THR A 87 3.24 -11.96 16.92
CA THR A 87 2.08 -11.84 16.02
C THR A 87 2.52 -11.48 14.60
N ASP A 88 3.45 -10.53 14.41
CA ASP A 88 3.96 -10.18 13.08
C ASP A 88 4.78 -11.31 12.43
N GLU A 89 5.66 -11.98 13.19
CA GLU A 89 6.36 -13.18 12.72
C GLU A 89 5.42 -14.32 12.37
N TYR A 90 4.35 -14.52 13.16
CA TYR A 90 3.31 -15.49 12.88
C TYR A 90 2.56 -15.12 11.61
N ASN A 91 2.13 -13.87 11.45
CA ASN A 91 1.44 -13.43 10.24
C ASN A 91 2.31 -13.61 8.99
N LYS A 92 3.60 -13.24 9.04
CA LYS A 92 4.55 -13.48 7.94
C LYS A 92 4.73 -14.96 7.58
N LYS A 93 4.57 -15.86 8.55
CA LYS A 93 4.68 -17.32 8.36
C LYS A 93 3.38 -17.99 7.93
N THR A 94 2.23 -17.42 8.32
CA THR A 94 0.92 -18.11 8.25
C THR A 94 0.00 -17.52 7.20
N LEU A 95 0.27 -16.30 6.73
CA LEU A 95 -0.51 -15.71 5.66
C LEU A 95 -0.08 -16.33 4.32
N PRO A 96 -1.01 -16.95 3.59
CA PRO A 96 -0.71 -17.52 2.29
C PRO A 96 -0.34 -16.38 1.34
N SER A 97 0.95 -16.30 1.00
CA SER A 97 1.41 -15.52 -0.14
C SER A 97 1.20 -16.38 -1.38
N GLU A 98 -0.05 -16.73 -1.70
CA GLU A 98 -0.34 -17.52 -2.90
C GLU A 98 0.01 -16.69 -4.14
N ALA A 99 0.47 -17.36 -5.21
CA ALA A 99 0.69 -16.69 -6.48
C ALA A 99 -0.64 -16.11 -6.99
N ILE A 100 -0.64 -14.84 -7.37
CA ILE A 100 -1.83 -14.13 -7.85
C ILE A 100 -1.69 -13.88 -9.34
N VAL A 101 -2.78 -14.10 -10.08
CA VAL A 101 -2.88 -13.69 -11.48
C VAL A 101 -3.83 -12.51 -11.55
N LEU A 102 -3.30 -11.34 -11.91
CA LEU A 102 -4.11 -10.14 -12.10
C LEU A 102 -4.47 -9.97 -13.57
N SER A 103 -5.76 -9.73 -13.83
CA SER A 103 -6.20 -9.38 -15.17
C SER A 103 -5.74 -7.97 -15.55
N PRO A 104 -5.73 -7.61 -16.84
CA PRO A 104 -5.41 -6.25 -17.27
C PRO A 104 -6.29 -5.17 -16.62
N ILE A 105 -7.57 -5.49 -16.40
CA ILE A 105 -8.52 -4.61 -15.71
C ILE A 105 -8.08 -4.41 -14.25
N ASP A 106 -7.59 -5.46 -13.59
CA ASP A 106 -7.12 -5.37 -12.21
C ASP A 106 -5.80 -4.59 -12.13
N LEU A 107 -4.91 -4.73 -13.12
CA LEU A 107 -3.67 -3.95 -13.23
C LEU A 107 -3.96 -2.46 -13.46
N ALA A 108 -4.91 -2.13 -14.34
CA ALA A 108 -5.32 -0.75 -14.58
C ALA A 108 -5.96 -0.13 -13.33
N LYS A 109 -6.83 -0.87 -12.64
CA LYS A 109 -7.39 -0.45 -11.34
C LYS A 109 -6.32 -0.27 -10.28
N LEU A 110 -5.36 -1.18 -10.23
CA LEU A 110 -4.24 -1.12 -9.29
C LEU A 110 -3.39 0.12 -9.54
N GLY A 111 -3.04 0.43 -10.80
CA GLY A 111 -2.35 1.68 -11.15
C GLY A 111 -3.10 2.92 -10.69
N ALA A 112 -4.39 3.02 -11.02
CA ALA A 112 -5.23 4.15 -10.60
C ALA A 112 -5.33 4.29 -9.07
N ASN A 113 -5.41 3.16 -8.34
CA ASN A 113 -5.40 3.16 -6.89
C ASN A 113 -4.04 3.64 -6.33
N LEU A 114 -2.92 3.22 -6.92
CA LEU A 114 -1.60 3.67 -6.48
C LEU A 114 -1.37 5.15 -6.72
N ASP A 115 -1.89 5.71 -7.81
CA ASP A 115 -1.81 7.15 -8.07
C ASP A 115 -2.63 7.94 -7.05
N ALA A 116 -3.84 7.49 -6.70
CA ALA A 116 -4.65 8.13 -5.66
C ALA A 116 -3.98 8.07 -4.27
N ILE A 117 -3.25 6.99 -3.98
CA ILE A 117 -2.46 6.88 -2.75
C ILE A 117 -1.25 7.82 -2.77
N ASP A 118 -0.59 7.96 -3.92
CA ASP A 118 0.58 8.82 -4.11
C ASP A 118 0.27 10.29 -3.88
N GLU A 119 -0.90 10.77 -4.32
CA GLU A 119 -1.34 12.14 -4.06
C GLU A 119 -1.34 12.47 -2.56
N VAL A 120 -1.78 11.53 -1.72
CA VAL A 120 -1.87 11.74 -0.26
C VAL A 120 -0.54 11.49 0.44
N VAL A 121 0.22 10.46 0.04
CA VAL A 121 1.53 10.14 0.64
C VAL A 121 2.59 11.17 0.23
N GLY A 122 2.46 11.76 -0.96
CA GLY A 122 3.28 12.85 -1.48
C GLY A 122 2.94 14.21 -0.88
N TRP A 123 1.78 14.34 -0.21
CA TRP A 123 1.40 15.57 0.47
C TRP A 123 2.41 15.91 1.58
N ASP A 124 2.75 17.20 1.68
CA ASP A 124 3.63 17.74 2.72
C ASP A 124 2.87 17.84 4.04
N ILE A 125 2.65 16.67 4.65
CA ILE A 125 2.06 16.55 5.98
C ILE A 125 3.08 17.16 6.94
N GLY A 126 2.67 18.18 7.71
CA GLY A 126 3.50 18.88 8.69
C GLY A 126 3.88 18.02 9.90
N ALA A 127 4.53 16.89 9.65
CA ALA A 127 5.10 15.99 10.64
C ALA A 127 6.12 16.76 11.47
N SER A 128 5.95 16.73 12.77
CA SER A 128 6.75 17.53 13.71
C SER A 128 7.75 16.69 14.51
N ASP A 129 7.60 15.37 14.49
CA ASP A 129 8.46 14.40 15.16
C ASP A 129 9.31 13.59 14.16
N GLU A 130 10.55 13.27 14.55
CA GLU A 130 11.50 12.51 13.72
C GLU A 130 10.97 11.10 13.37
N THR A 131 10.18 10.51 14.26
CA THR A 131 9.51 9.23 14.00
C THR A 131 8.50 9.37 12.88
N GLU A 132 7.66 10.41 12.91
CA GLU A 132 6.62 10.65 11.89
C GLU A 132 7.24 10.91 10.52
N ILE A 133 8.30 11.72 10.46
CA ILE A 133 9.08 11.97 9.24
C ILE A 133 9.65 10.67 8.68
N THR A 134 10.19 9.80 9.56
CA THR A 134 10.71 8.49 9.17
C THR A 134 9.60 7.60 8.60
N MET A 135 8.41 7.60 9.22
CA MET A 135 7.26 6.82 8.73
C MET A 135 6.82 7.28 7.34
N LEU A 136 6.73 8.60 7.12
CA LEU A 136 6.38 9.19 5.83
C LEU A 136 7.40 8.83 4.76
N ARG A 137 8.70 8.90 5.07
CA ARG A 137 9.76 8.50 4.15
C ARG A 137 9.66 7.03 3.79
N GLU A 138 9.50 6.15 4.77
CA GLU A 138 9.36 4.72 4.53
C GLU A 138 8.12 4.37 3.70
N ALA A 139 6.99 5.06 3.93
CA ALA A 139 5.79 4.86 3.12
C ALA A 139 5.99 5.31 1.68
N ARG A 140 6.64 6.46 1.44
CA ARG A 140 7.00 6.94 0.10
C ARG A 140 7.91 5.95 -0.63
N GLU A 141 8.98 5.51 0.03
CA GLU A 141 9.89 4.50 -0.52
C GLU A 141 9.16 3.18 -0.80
N SER A 142 8.20 2.80 0.05
CA SER A 142 7.43 1.57 -0.13
C SER A 142 6.43 1.67 -1.29
N LEU A 143 5.80 2.82 -1.47
CA LEU A 143 4.91 3.09 -2.60
C LEU A 143 5.69 3.08 -3.93
N GLU A 144 6.86 3.71 -3.96
CA GLU A 144 7.76 3.67 -5.12
C GLU A 144 8.23 2.24 -5.44
N ALA A 145 8.55 1.45 -4.41
CA ALA A 145 8.89 0.05 -4.59
C ALA A 145 7.70 -0.77 -5.11
N LEU A 146 6.48 -0.47 -4.65
CA LEU A 146 5.26 -1.14 -5.09
C LEU A 146 4.96 -0.81 -6.56
N LYS A 147 5.08 0.46 -6.97
CA LYS A 147 4.95 0.89 -8.37
C LYS A 147 5.95 0.21 -9.30
N LYS A 148 7.18 -0.06 -8.83
CA LYS A 148 8.22 -0.80 -9.60
C LYS A 148 7.98 -2.30 -9.68
N ILE A 149 7.21 -2.85 -8.75
CA ILE A 149 6.79 -4.26 -8.81
C ILE A 149 5.65 -4.42 -9.81
N LEU A 150 4.99 -3.36 -10.29
CA LEU A 150 3.91 -3.41 -11.29
C LEU A 150 4.40 -3.12 -12.70
#